data_AF-A0A651GI69-F1
#
_entry.id   AF-A0A651GI69-F1
#
_cell.length_a   1.000
_cell.length_b   1.000
_cell.length_c   1.000
_cell.angle_alpha   90.00
_cell.angle_beta   90.00
_cell.angle_gamma   90.00
#
_symmetry.space_group_name_H-M   'P 1'
#
loop_
_entity.id
_entity.type
_entity.pdbx_description
1 polymer ?
#
loop_
_entity_poly.entity_id
_entity_poly.type
_entity_poly.pdbx_seq_one_letter_code
_entity_poly.pdbx_strand_id
1 'polypeptide(L)'
;MKIDIDALRQIEREKGIDFLTVVEAFENAMASAYKRSPNASGDEARVSVDRTTGDVNLYAQELDDEGNIVSEWREEPKDFGRIVAQTAKQVLLQRLREAEREATYGEFVGREGDIVSGQISQQGNATLIELGRTEALLPYQEQI
;
A
#
# COMPACT_ATOMS: atom_id res chain seq x y z
N MET A 1 -0.69 20.77 -6.35
CA MET A 1 -1.29 19.63 -7.07
C MET A 1 -2.39 19.04 -6.20
N LYS A 2 -3.46 18.52 -6.80
CA LYS A 2 -4.60 17.95 -6.06
C LYS A 2 -4.78 16.47 -6.36
N ILE A 3 -5.04 15.71 -5.31
CA ILE A 3 -5.49 14.32 -5.40
C ILE A 3 -7.00 14.32 -5.35
N ASP A 4 -7.58 13.36 -6.05
CA ASP A 4 -8.99 13.05 -5.94
C ASP A 4 -9.28 12.38 -4.59
N ILE A 5 -9.73 13.19 -3.64
CA ILE A 5 -10.16 12.72 -2.31
C ILE A 5 -11.39 11.81 -2.42
N ASP A 6 -12.26 12.01 -3.42
CA ASP A 6 -13.44 11.20 -3.59
C ASP A 6 -13.08 9.77 -3.99
N ALA A 7 -12.03 9.59 -4.80
CA ALA A 7 -11.47 8.27 -5.10
C ALA A 7 -10.93 7.56 -3.85
N LEU A 8 -10.24 8.28 -2.96
CA LEU A 8 -9.76 7.72 -1.69
C LEU A 8 -10.92 7.37 -0.75
N ARG A 9 -11.97 8.20 -0.69
CA ARG A 9 -13.20 7.94 0.09
C ARG A 9 -14.07 6.81 -0.49
N GLN A 10 -14.01 6.58 -1.80
CA GLN A 10 -14.71 5.46 -2.41
C GLN A 10 -14.12 4.13 -1.95
N ILE A 11 -12.80 4.06 -1.82
CA ILE A 11 -12.09 2.86 -1.36
C ILE A 11 -12.40 2.56 0.10
N GLU A 12 -12.50 3.60 0.95
CA GLU A 12 -12.98 3.46 2.32
C GLU A 12 -14.33 2.74 2.38
N ARG A 13 -15.29 3.18 1.54
CA ARG A 13 -16.65 2.62 1.51
C ARG A 13 -16.73 1.21 0.92
N GLU A 14 -16.00 0.94 -0.17
CA GLU A 14 -16.11 -0.33 -0.88
C GLU A 14 -15.33 -1.47 -0.22
N LYS A 15 -14.23 -1.14 0.48
CA LYS A 15 -13.26 -2.12 0.95
C LYS A 15 -13.06 -2.12 2.47
N GLY A 16 -13.72 -1.20 3.18
CA GLY A 16 -13.68 -1.13 4.66
C GLY A 16 -12.33 -0.69 5.21
N ILE A 17 -11.50 -0.01 4.40
CA ILE A 17 -10.18 0.46 4.80
C ILE A 17 -10.30 1.89 5.33
N ASP A 18 -9.85 2.14 6.55
CA ASP A 18 -9.93 3.46 7.17
C ASP A 18 -9.23 4.55 6.31
N PHE A 19 -9.93 5.66 6.07
CA PHE A 19 -9.45 6.73 5.19
C PHE A 19 -8.13 7.34 5.68
N LEU A 20 -7.94 7.50 7.01
CA LEU A 20 -6.71 8.04 7.57
C LEU A 20 -5.53 7.12 7.28
N THR A 21 -5.73 5.82 7.44
CA THR A 21 -4.73 4.77 7.14
C THR A 21 -4.30 4.80 5.67
N VAL A 22 -5.24 5.06 4.75
CA VAL A 22 -4.95 5.20 3.33
C VAL A 22 -4.13 6.46 3.07
N VAL A 23 -4.52 7.59 3.64
CA VAL A 23 -3.82 8.87 3.48
C VAL A 23 -2.39 8.79 4.02
N GLU A 24 -2.19 8.24 5.22
CA GLU A 24 -0.86 8.09 5.82
C GLU A 24 0.04 7.16 5.00
N ALA A 25 -0.50 6.04 4.51
CA ALA A 25 0.24 5.14 3.63
C ALA A 25 0.69 5.86 2.36
N PHE A 26 -0.18 6.71 1.86
CA PHE A 26 0.04 7.46 0.64
C PHE A 26 1.10 8.55 0.83
N GLU A 27 1.06 9.31 1.93
CA GLU A 27 2.09 10.27 2.33
C GLU A 27 3.48 9.60 2.44
N ASN A 28 3.58 8.49 3.16
CA ASN A 28 4.83 7.75 3.37
C ASN A 28 5.41 7.20 2.06
N ALA A 29 4.54 6.68 1.19
CA ALA A 29 4.98 6.11 -0.08
C ALA A 29 5.47 7.20 -1.04
N MET A 30 4.83 8.38 -1.05
CA MET A 30 5.29 9.51 -1.87
C MET A 30 6.63 10.06 -1.37
N ALA A 31 6.78 10.23 -0.05
CA ALA A 31 8.06 10.63 0.55
C ALA A 31 9.18 9.66 0.14
N SER A 32 8.92 8.36 0.28
CA SER A 32 9.86 7.30 -0.12
C SER A 32 10.17 7.31 -1.62
N ALA A 33 9.17 7.56 -2.46
CA ALA A 33 9.34 7.59 -3.92
C ALA A 33 10.13 8.83 -4.36
N TYR A 34 9.88 9.98 -3.75
CA TYR A 34 10.63 11.20 -4.01
C TYR A 34 12.09 11.04 -3.59
N LYS A 35 12.38 10.49 -2.39
CA LYS A 35 13.75 10.23 -1.93
C LYS A 35 14.58 9.36 -2.89
N ARG A 36 13.94 8.45 -3.61
CA ARG A 36 14.60 7.58 -4.61
C ARG A 36 14.80 8.25 -5.96
N SER A 37 14.22 9.43 -6.17
CA SER A 37 14.34 10.17 -7.42
C SER A 37 15.74 10.77 -7.55
N PRO A 38 16.35 10.80 -8.76
CA PRO A 38 17.64 11.46 -8.98
C PRO A 38 17.61 12.97 -8.72
N ASN A 39 16.42 13.57 -8.70
CA ASN A 39 16.20 15.00 -8.49
C ASN A 39 15.72 15.30 -7.06
N ALA A 40 15.92 14.38 -6.12
CA ALA A 40 15.61 14.62 -4.72
C ALA A 40 16.59 15.65 -4.14
N SER A 41 16.07 16.64 -3.44
CA SER A 41 16.84 17.55 -2.61
C SER A 41 16.66 17.16 -1.14
N GLY A 42 17.70 17.37 -0.33
CA GLY A 42 17.70 16.98 1.08
C GLY A 42 17.96 15.48 1.32
N ASP A 43 18.16 15.13 2.59
CA ASP A 43 18.42 13.76 3.05
C ASP A 43 17.13 12.97 3.28
N GLU A 44 16.07 13.66 3.68
CA GLU A 44 14.74 13.12 3.90
C GLU A 44 13.64 13.94 3.23
N ALA A 45 12.46 13.34 3.14
CA ALA A 45 11.29 13.99 2.60
C ALA A 45 10.06 13.72 3.46
N ARG A 46 9.24 14.75 3.61
CA ARG A 46 7.94 14.68 4.26
C ARG A 46 6.87 15.11 3.28
N VAL A 47 5.81 14.33 3.16
CA VAL A 47 4.64 14.71 2.37
C VAL A 47 3.43 14.86 3.28
N SER A 48 2.61 15.88 3.02
CA SER A 48 1.35 16.09 3.71
C SER A 48 0.23 16.34 2.71
N VAL A 49 -0.89 15.65 2.89
CA VAL A 49 -2.09 15.76 2.07
C VAL A 49 -3.22 16.39 2.87
N ASP A 50 -3.77 17.48 2.36
CA ASP A 50 -5.00 18.06 2.90
C ASP A 50 -6.18 17.10 2.66
N ARG A 51 -6.80 16.65 3.75
CA ARG A 51 -7.87 15.63 3.76
C ARG A 51 -9.20 16.14 3.19
N THR A 52 -9.33 17.45 3.00
CA THR A 52 -10.52 18.11 2.50
C THR A 52 -10.31 18.54 1.05
N THR A 53 -9.19 19.18 0.74
CA THR A 53 -8.94 19.75 -0.59
C THR A 53 -8.17 18.83 -1.52
N GLY A 54 -7.48 17.82 -0.97
CA GLY A 54 -6.56 16.94 -1.71
C GLY A 54 -5.22 17.59 -2.04
N ASP A 55 -4.92 18.78 -1.51
CA ASP A 55 -3.67 19.47 -1.80
C ASP A 55 -2.49 18.73 -1.17
N VAL A 56 -1.52 18.40 -2.03
CA VAL A 56 -0.29 17.71 -1.63
C VAL A 56 0.84 18.70 -1.47
N ASN A 57 1.47 18.70 -0.30
CA ASN A 57 2.65 19.50 0.01
C ASN A 57 3.83 18.57 0.26
N LEU A 58 4.91 18.72 -0.52
CA LEU A 58 6.17 18.03 -0.33
C LEU A 58 7.16 18.98 0.34
N TYR A 59 7.85 18.48 1.35
CA TYR A 59 8.91 19.16 2.07
C TYR A 59 10.17 18.31 1.99
N ALA A 60 11.25 18.91 1.51
CA ALA A 60 12.59 18.33 1.60
C ALA A 60 13.21 18.74 2.94
N GLN A 61 13.93 17.81 3.56
CA GLN A 61 14.54 17.97 4.87
C GLN A 61 16.03 17.64 4.79
N GLU A 62 16.85 18.51 5.37
CA GLU A 62 18.27 18.27 5.60
C GLU A 62 18.46 17.84 7.05
N LEU A 63 19.26 16.79 7.27
CA LEU A 63 19.50 16.23 8.59
C LEU A 63 20.93 16.50 9.04
N ASP A 64 21.15 16.62 10.35
CA ASP A 64 22.49 16.55 10.92
C ASP A 64 22.99 15.10 11.05
N ASP A 65 24.24 14.93 11.49
CA ASP A 65 24.87 13.63 11.73
C ASP A 65 24.15 12.78 12.80
N GLU A 66 23.28 13.39 13.61
CA GLU A 66 22.48 12.73 14.65
C GLU A 66 21.05 12.39 14.16
N GLY A 67 20.69 12.80 12.94
CA GLY A 67 19.38 12.57 12.33
C GLY A 67 18.31 13.60 12.69
N ASN A 68 18.69 14.74 13.29
CA ASN A 68 17.75 15.83 13.57
C ASN A 68 17.57 16.71 12.33
N ILE A 69 16.35 17.22 12.14
CA ILE A 69 16.03 18.13 11.02
C ILE A 69 16.68 19.50 11.28
N VAL A 70 17.66 19.86 10.46
CA VAL A 70 18.33 21.18 10.52
C VAL A 70 17.69 22.22 9.60
N SER A 71 17.07 21.78 8.50
CA SER A 71 16.39 22.64 7.54
C SER A 71 15.23 21.90 6.87
N GLU A 72 14.14 22.60 6.63
CA GLU A 72 12.97 22.09 5.89
C GLU A 72 12.50 23.17 4.90
N TRP A 73 12.30 22.80 3.64
CA TRP A 73 11.73 23.70 2.63
C TRP A 73 10.72 22.96 1.75
N ARG A 74 9.71 23.71 1.29
CA ARG A 74 8.72 23.20 0.35
C ARG A 74 9.36 23.02 -1.02
N GLU A 75 9.07 21.90 -1.65
CA GLU A 75 9.54 21.60 -3.01
C GLU A 75 8.38 21.20 -3.92
N GLU A 76 8.45 21.63 -5.19
CA GLU A 76 7.51 21.24 -6.24
C GLU A 76 8.26 20.66 -7.45
N PRO A 77 8.60 19.36 -7.43
CA PRO A 77 9.33 18.73 -8.51
C PRO A 77 8.50 18.69 -9.80
N LYS A 78 9.15 18.89 -10.95
CA LYS A 78 8.47 18.90 -12.27
C LYS A 78 7.73 17.59 -12.58
N ASP A 79 8.30 16.45 -12.17
CA ASP A 79 7.73 15.12 -12.40
C ASP A 79 6.87 14.59 -11.23
N PHE A 80 6.61 15.44 -10.22
CA PHE A 80 5.93 15.01 -9.00
C PHE A 80 4.57 14.41 -9.29
N GLY A 81 3.82 14.95 -10.25
CA GLY A 81 2.49 14.41 -10.61
C GLY A 81 2.49 12.98 -11.11
N ARG A 82 3.50 12.61 -11.91
CA ARG A 82 3.63 11.22 -12.38
C ARG A 82 3.96 10.28 -11.23
N ILE A 83 4.86 10.70 -10.34
CA ILE A 83 5.27 9.95 -9.14
C ILE A 83 4.04 9.75 -8.24
N VAL A 84 3.33 10.83 -7.92
CA VAL A 84 2.08 10.84 -7.13
C VAL A 84 1.06 9.86 -7.70
N ALA A 85 0.77 9.92 -9.01
CA ALA A 85 -0.23 9.05 -9.63
C ALA A 85 0.16 7.56 -9.59
N GLN A 86 1.42 7.24 -9.87
CA GLN A 86 1.92 5.85 -9.84
C GLN A 86 1.91 5.30 -8.41
N THR A 87 2.42 6.09 -7.46
CA THR A 87 2.43 5.74 -6.04
C THR A 87 1.02 5.59 -5.49
N ALA A 88 0.07 6.45 -5.88
CA ALA A 88 -1.33 6.36 -5.44
C ALA A 88 -1.92 5.01 -5.79
N LYS A 89 -1.82 4.64 -7.07
CA LYS A 89 -2.30 3.35 -7.55
C LYS A 89 -1.64 2.20 -6.78
N GLN A 90 -0.34 2.26 -6.56
CA GLN A 90 0.38 1.20 -5.89
C GLN A 90 -0.03 1.05 -4.42
N VAL A 91 -0.09 2.15 -3.66
CA VAL A 91 -0.50 2.15 -2.25
C VAL A 91 -1.93 1.64 -2.10
N LEU A 92 -2.83 2.09 -2.96
CA LEU A 92 -4.22 1.62 -2.96
C LEU A 92 -4.32 0.12 -3.21
N LEU A 93 -3.59 -0.40 -4.21
CA LEU A 93 -3.56 -1.83 -4.50
C LEU A 93 -2.93 -2.64 -3.35
N GLN A 94 -1.91 -2.09 -2.68
CA GLN A 94 -1.29 -2.74 -1.51
C GLN A 94 -2.27 -2.82 -0.34
N ARG A 95 -2.92 -1.70 0.01
CA ARG A 95 -3.93 -1.65 1.08
C ARG A 95 -5.11 -2.58 0.79
N LEU A 96 -5.56 -2.64 -0.47
CA LEU A 96 -6.58 -3.59 -0.88
C LEU A 96 -6.16 -5.04 -0.61
N ARG A 97 -4.95 -5.42 -1.03
CA ARG A 97 -4.43 -6.78 -0.80
C ARG A 97 -4.21 -7.07 0.68
N GLU A 98 -3.82 -6.08 1.48
CA GLU A 98 -3.70 -6.22 2.94
C GLU A 98 -5.05 -6.50 3.58
N ALA A 99 -6.07 -5.73 3.23
CA ALA A 99 -7.42 -5.94 3.74
C ALA A 99 -7.99 -7.30 3.34
N GLU A 100 -7.74 -7.74 2.09
CA GLU A 100 -8.12 -9.08 1.64
C GLU A 100 -7.38 -10.18 2.42
N ARG A 101 -6.08 -10.02 2.68
CA ARG A 101 -5.31 -10.97 3.51
C ARG A 101 -5.82 -11.03 4.93
N GLU A 102 -6.13 -9.89 5.54
CA GLU A 102 -6.68 -9.82 6.90
C GLU A 102 -8.03 -10.54 6.98
N ALA A 103 -8.90 -10.31 5.99
CA ALA A 103 -10.20 -10.97 5.89
C ALA A 103 -10.06 -12.49 5.74
N THR A 104 -9.20 -12.95 4.83
CA THR A 104 -8.91 -14.38 4.66
C THR A 104 -8.32 -14.96 5.95
N TYR A 105 -7.34 -14.31 6.57
CA TYR A 105 -6.77 -14.78 7.83
C TYR A 105 -7.83 -14.95 8.91
N GLY A 106 -8.70 -13.95 9.10
CA GLY A 106 -9.80 -14.01 10.05
C GLY A 106 -10.79 -15.17 9.80
N GLU A 107 -11.00 -15.55 8.54
CA GLU A 107 -11.85 -16.69 8.18
C GLU A 107 -11.24 -18.05 8.60
N PHE A 108 -9.91 -18.18 8.56
CA PHE A 108 -9.23 -19.48 8.73
C PHE A 108 -8.48 -19.65 10.05
N VAL A 109 -8.15 -18.59 10.79
CA VAL A 109 -7.35 -18.63 12.04
C VAL A 109 -7.91 -19.56 13.13
N GLY A 110 -9.22 -19.85 13.10
CA GLY A 110 -9.88 -20.75 14.04
C GLY A 110 -10.28 -22.11 13.48
N ARG A 111 -9.87 -22.44 12.25
CA ARG A 111 -10.34 -23.62 11.50
C ARG A 111 -9.27 -24.69 11.29
N GLU A 112 -8.27 -24.70 12.15
CA GLU A 112 -7.22 -25.72 12.12
C GLU A 112 -7.82 -27.11 12.41
N GLY A 113 -7.55 -28.07 11.52
CA GLY A 113 -8.08 -29.44 11.61
C GLY A 113 -9.45 -29.65 10.99
N ASP A 114 -10.11 -28.58 10.50
CA ASP A 114 -11.34 -28.72 9.74
C ASP A 114 -11.07 -29.42 8.40
N ILE A 115 -12.02 -30.25 7.98
CA ILE A 115 -12.03 -30.80 6.62
C ILE A 115 -12.61 -29.75 5.68
N VAL A 116 -11.81 -29.38 4.68
CA VAL A 116 -12.22 -28.47 3.60
C VAL A 116 -12.30 -29.22 2.28
N SER A 117 -13.22 -28.80 1.41
CA SER A 117 -13.33 -29.28 0.03
C SER A 117 -13.10 -28.12 -0.93
N GLY A 118 -12.49 -28.42 -2.08
CA GLY A 118 -12.16 -27.42 -3.08
C GLY A 118 -11.82 -28.05 -4.42
N GLN A 119 -11.70 -27.22 -5.44
CA GLN A 119 -11.30 -27.67 -6.78
C GLN A 119 -9.78 -27.59 -6.92
N ILE A 120 -9.16 -28.60 -7.53
CA ILE A 120 -7.72 -28.60 -7.76
C ILE A 120 -7.40 -27.78 -9.02
N SER A 121 -6.44 -26.88 -8.91
CA SER A 121 -5.89 -26.07 -9.98
C SER A 121 -4.37 -26.26 -10.02
N GLN A 122 -3.84 -26.71 -11.15
CA GLN A 122 -2.41 -26.98 -11.30
C GLN A 122 -1.74 -25.83 -12.05
N GLN A 123 -0.79 -25.17 -11.41
CA GLN A 123 0.00 -24.09 -12.01
C GLN A 123 1.49 -24.43 -11.90
N GLY A 124 2.06 -24.92 -13.02
CA GLY A 124 3.44 -25.41 -13.05
C GLY A 124 3.63 -26.59 -12.09
N ASN A 125 4.58 -26.47 -11.15
CA ASN A 125 4.86 -27.49 -10.14
C ASN A 125 4.03 -27.32 -8.86
N ALA A 126 3.22 -26.27 -8.76
CA ALA A 126 2.37 -26.03 -7.60
C ALA A 126 0.98 -26.64 -7.82
N THR A 127 0.49 -27.36 -6.80
CA THR A 127 -0.91 -27.81 -6.74
C THR A 127 -1.65 -26.87 -5.81
N LEU A 128 -2.60 -26.13 -6.36
CA LEU A 128 -3.45 -25.20 -5.63
C LEU A 128 -4.85 -25.82 -5.46
N ILE A 129 -5.48 -25.54 -4.33
CA ILE A 129 -6.85 -25.91 -4.02
C ILE A 129 -7.66 -24.62 -3.92
N GLU A 130 -8.64 -24.44 -4.80
CA GLU A 130 -9.58 -23.32 -4.75
C GLU A 130 -10.64 -23.59 -3.65
N LEU A 131 -10.60 -22.79 -2.58
CA LEU A 131 -11.50 -22.86 -1.42
C LEU A 131 -12.54 -21.72 -1.48
N GLY A 132 -13.13 -21.51 -2.66
CA GLY A 132 -14.09 -20.44 -2.90
C GLY A 132 -13.42 -19.11 -3.25
N ARG A 133 -13.24 -18.21 -2.27
CA ARG A 133 -12.65 -16.88 -2.50
C ARG A 133 -11.14 -16.82 -2.29
N THR A 134 -10.54 -17.91 -1.84
CA THR A 134 -9.10 -18.03 -1.60
C THR A 134 -8.55 -19.30 -2.23
N GLU A 135 -7.25 -19.31 -2.48
CA GLU A 135 -6.50 -20.48 -2.91
C GLU A 135 -5.63 -20.97 -1.74
N ALA A 136 -5.49 -22.29 -1.63
CA ALA A 136 -4.58 -22.94 -0.70
C ALA A 136 -3.52 -23.72 -1.48
N LEU A 137 -2.29 -23.73 -0.99
CA LEU A 137 -1.24 -24.59 -1.56
C LEU A 137 -1.36 -25.98 -0.93
N LEU A 138 -1.41 -27.03 -1.76
CA LEU A 138 -1.24 -28.41 -1.31
C LEU A 138 0.23 -28.82 -1.44
N PRO A 139 0.99 -28.91 -0.33
CA PRO A 139 2.39 -29.28 -0.38
C PRO A 139 2.57 -30.66 -1.00
N TYR A 140 3.61 -30.84 -1.81
CA TYR A 140 3.90 -32.13 -2.46
C TYR A 140 4.03 -33.29 -1.46
N GLN A 141 4.52 -33.01 -0.25
CA GLN A 141 4.67 -34.01 0.83
C GLN A 141 3.34 -34.55 1.35
N GLU A 142 2.24 -33.84 1.11
CA GLU A 142 0.89 -34.24 1.54
C GLU A 142 0.04 -34.80 0.38
N GLN A 143 0.64 -34.98 -0.80
CA GLN A 143 0.00 -35.61 -1.95
C GLN A 143 0.24 -37.14 -1.91
N ILE A 144 -0.78 -37.93 -2.27
CA ILE A 144 -0.73 -39.41 -2.32
C ILE A 144 -0.45 -39.89 -3.74
#